data_AF-A0A0F9JDQ4-F1
#
_entry.id   AF-A0A0F9JDQ4-F1
#
_cell.length_a   1.000
_cell.length_b   1.000
_cell.length_c   1.000
_cell.angle_alpha   90.00
_cell.angle_beta   90.00
_cell.angle_gamma   90.00
#
_symmetry.space_group_name_H-M   'P 1'
#
loop_
_entity.id
_entity.type
_entity.pdbx_description
1 polymer ?
#
loop_
_entity_poly.entity_id
_entity_poly.type
_entity_poly.pdbx_seq_one_letter_code
_entity_poly.pdbx_strand_id
1 'polypeptide(L)'
;MVKQIPKDRPLRGKQLPGGYDEDGVGPGLVETNTMYLNAHAEEWRPPLGLGLHLHLMYTGGRVNWQVVERVSLVCKVPGRCHRVGIFQKAVVQASVTRRD
;
A
#
# COMPACT_ATOMS: atom_id res chain seq x y z
N MET A 1 1.34 9.97 -14.51
CA MET A 1 1.90 10.64 -13.31
C MET A 1 1.58 9.75 -12.10
N VAL A 2 2.57 9.36 -11.30
CA VAL A 2 2.34 8.48 -10.12
C VAL A 2 1.65 9.28 -9.03
N LYS A 3 0.53 8.78 -8.49
CA LYS A 3 -0.24 9.44 -7.42
C LYS A 3 0.66 9.82 -6.24
N GLN A 4 0.66 11.09 -5.85
CA GLN A 4 1.41 11.62 -4.71
C GLN A 4 0.47 12.05 -3.59
N ILE A 5 0.99 12.16 -2.37
CA ILE A 5 0.25 12.75 -1.25
C ILE A 5 -0.03 14.22 -1.57
N PRO A 6 -1.29 14.69 -1.46
CA PRO A 6 -1.62 16.10 -1.67
C PRO A 6 -0.85 17.02 -0.72
N LYS A 7 -0.28 18.09 -1.27
CA LYS A 7 0.44 19.11 -0.50
C LYS A 7 -0.52 20.06 0.23
N ASP A 8 -1.70 20.28 -0.33
CA ASP A 8 -2.63 21.35 0.07
C ASP A 8 -3.82 20.78 0.84
N ARG A 9 -3.55 19.86 1.76
CA ARG A 9 -4.59 19.14 2.52
C ARG A 9 -4.93 19.88 3.82
N PRO A 10 -6.20 19.82 4.28
CA PRO A 10 -6.71 20.73 5.32
C PRO A 10 -6.02 20.62 6.68
N LEU A 11 -5.43 19.46 6.97
CA LEU A 11 -4.88 19.08 8.27
C LEU A 11 -3.34 19.14 8.33
N ARG A 12 -2.68 19.37 7.20
CA ARG A 12 -1.21 19.41 7.14
C ARG A 12 -0.68 20.59 7.95
N GLY A 13 0.26 20.33 8.86
CA GLY A 13 0.85 21.38 9.69
C GLY A 13 -0.07 21.86 10.83
N LYS A 14 -1.29 21.33 10.94
CA LYS A 14 -2.23 21.68 12.01
C LYS A 14 -2.16 20.66 13.13
N GLN A 15 -2.32 21.16 14.35
CA GLN A 15 -2.48 20.33 15.52
C GLN A 15 -3.89 19.73 15.50
N LEU A 16 -3.97 18.40 15.44
CA LEU A 16 -5.24 17.71 15.40
C LEU A 16 -5.85 17.61 16.81
N PRO A 17 -7.15 17.93 17.00
CA PRO A 17 -7.85 17.60 18.24
C PRO A 17 -7.98 16.07 18.31
N GLY A 18 -7.19 15.43 19.17
CA GLY A 18 -7.00 13.98 19.15
C GLY A 18 -6.26 13.52 17.89
N GLY A 19 -5.04 14.02 17.67
CA GLY A 19 -4.17 13.63 16.55
C GLY A 19 -3.87 12.14 16.45
N TYR A 20 -3.11 11.70 15.44
CA TYR A 20 -2.86 10.28 15.24
C TYR A 20 -1.48 9.86 15.78
N ASP A 21 -1.40 8.96 16.75
CA ASP A 21 -0.16 8.29 17.13
C ASP A 21 0.04 7.00 16.32
N GLU A 22 1.04 6.21 16.68
CA GLU A 22 1.35 4.93 16.01
C GLU A 22 0.25 3.86 16.19
N ASP A 23 -0.68 4.07 17.13
CA ASP A 23 -1.75 3.14 17.52
C ASP A 23 -3.18 3.68 17.32
N GLY A 24 -3.39 4.97 17.03
CA GLY A 24 -4.73 5.58 17.00
C GLY A 24 -4.74 7.07 17.31
N VAL A 25 -5.74 7.54 18.08
CA VAL A 25 -6.01 8.96 18.39
C VAL A 25 -5.30 9.36 19.72
N GLY A 26 -4.31 10.26 19.67
CA GLY A 26 -3.57 10.84 20.80
C GLY A 26 -3.38 12.36 20.69
N PRO A 27 -3.17 13.08 21.81
CA PRO A 27 -3.16 14.54 21.83
C PRO A 27 -1.92 15.13 21.14
N GLY A 28 -2.12 16.00 20.14
CA GLY A 28 -1.13 17.01 19.77
C GLY A 28 -0.19 16.73 18.60
N LEU A 29 -0.41 15.69 17.79
CA LEU A 29 0.46 15.42 16.64
C LEU A 29 0.08 16.26 15.41
N VAL A 30 1.08 16.95 14.86
CA VAL A 30 0.99 17.58 13.54
C VAL A 30 0.91 16.47 12.51
N GLU A 31 -0.10 16.50 11.64
CA GLU A 31 -0.27 15.47 10.61
C GLU A 31 0.97 15.36 9.71
N THR A 32 1.66 14.21 9.78
CA THR A 32 2.79 13.89 8.91
C THR A 32 2.30 13.24 7.60
N ASN A 33 3.18 13.19 6.59
CA ASN A 33 2.86 12.47 5.35
C ASN A 33 2.63 10.96 5.60
N THR A 34 3.33 10.37 6.57
CA THR A 34 3.14 8.96 6.93
C THR A 34 1.77 8.73 7.57
N MET A 35 1.32 9.63 8.45
CA MET A 35 -0.03 9.56 9.04
C MET A 35 -1.11 9.64 7.96
N TYR A 36 -0.99 10.61 7.04
CA TYR A 36 -1.89 10.70 5.90
C TYR A 36 -1.87 9.41 5.06
N LEU A 37 -0.68 8.88 4.77
CA LEU A 37 -0.53 7.65 4.00
C LEU A 37 -1.17 6.45 4.71
N ASN A 38 -1.11 6.37 6.05
CA ASN A 38 -1.78 5.33 6.82
C ASN A 38 -3.31 5.42 6.69
N ALA A 39 -3.88 6.62 6.82
CA ALA A 39 -5.32 6.84 6.75
C ALA A 39 -5.90 6.61 5.34
N HIS A 40 -5.10 6.85 4.30
CA HIS A 40 -5.54 6.83 2.89
C HIS A 40 -4.87 5.74 2.05
N ALA A 41 -4.24 4.74 2.68
CA ALA A 41 -3.39 3.76 2.00
C ALA A 41 -4.11 3.01 0.87
N GLU A 42 -5.37 2.65 1.08
CA GLU A 42 -6.19 1.89 0.13
C GLU A 42 -6.42 2.62 -1.20
N GLU A 43 -6.25 3.95 -1.22
CA GLU A 43 -6.40 4.72 -2.43
C GLU A 43 -5.20 4.59 -3.40
N TRP A 44 -4.11 3.96 -2.96
CA TRP A 44 -2.98 3.61 -3.81
C TRP A 44 -3.14 2.17 -4.25
N ARG A 45 -3.34 1.97 -5.56
CA ARG A 45 -3.37 0.63 -6.12
C ARG A 45 -1.95 0.08 -6.26
N PRO A 46 -1.66 -1.12 -5.76
CA PRO A 46 -0.39 -1.79 -6.01
C PRO A 46 -0.23 -2.10 -7.50
N PRO A 47 1.00 -2.10 -8.03
CA PRO A 47 1.24 -2.61 -9.37
C PRO A 47 0.79 -4.07 -9.46
N LEU A 48 -0.02 -4.38 -10.48
CA LEU A 48 -0.49 -5.74 -10.72
C LEU A 48 0.63 -6.55 -11.39
N GLY A 49 0.98 -7.68 -10.79
CA GLY A 49 1.92 -8.64 -11.37
C GLY A 49 2.91 -9.20 -10.36
N LEU A 50 3.02 -10.54 -10.39
CA LEU A 50 3.98 -11.39 -9.68
C LEU A 50 3.83 -11.44 -8.16
N GLY A 51 4.12 -12.62 -7.62
CA GLY A 51 3.92 -13.03 -6.21
C GLY A 51 4.84 -12.32 -5.22
N LEU A 52 4.77 -11.00 -5.19
CA LEU A 52 5.60 -10.13 -4.39
C LEU A 52 4.81 -9.65 -3.16
N HIS A 53 5.51 -9.61 -2.04
CA HIS A 53 5.07 -8.89 -0.86
C HIS A 53 5.53 -7.44 -1.02
N LEU A 54 4.57 -6.52 -1.09
CA LEU A 54 4.79 -5.11 -1.40
C LEU A 54 4.37 -4.24 -0.22
N HIS A 55 5.22 -3.28 0.13
CA HIS A 55 4.92 -2.23 1.09
C HIS A 55 4.79 -0.86 0.42
N LEU A 56 3.73 -0.12 0.75
CA LEU A 56 3.52 1.27 0.35
C LEU A 56 4.29 2.18 1.32
N MET A 57 5.26 2.91 0.80
CA MET A 57 6.21 3.72 1.57
C MET A 57 6.19 5.18 1.11
N TYR A 58 6.48 6.08 2.04
CA TYR A 58 6.82 7.48 1.72
C TYR A 58 8.31 7.70 2.00
N THR A 59 9.12 7.76 0.94
CA THR A 59 10.58 7.85 1.03
C THR A 59 11.08 8.94 0.08
N GLY A 60 12.00 9.78 0.54
CA GLY A 60 12.61 10.82 -0.31
C GLY A 60 11.61 11.81 -0.91
N GLY A 61 10.50 12.08 -0.22
CA GLY A 61 9.46 12.99 -0.71
C GLY A 61 8.47 12.38 -1.69
N ARG A 62 8.45 11.05 -1.87
CA ARG A 62 7.60 10.37 -2.85
C ARG A 62 6.90 9.16 -2.24
N VAL A 63 5.72 8.85 -2.75
CA VAL A 63 5.04 7.57 -2.47
C VAL A 63 5.47 6.52 -3.48
N ASN A 64 5.91 5.36 -2.99
CA ASN A 64 6.32 4.24 -3.83
C ASN A 64 5.99 2.88 -3.18
N TRP A 65 5.77 1.88 -4.03
CA TRP A 65 5.71 0.48 -3.60
C TRP A 65 7.14 -0.09 -3.55
N GLN A 66 7.48 -0.80 -2.47
CA GLN A 66 8.75 -1.48 -2.31
C GLN A 66 8.53 -2.98 -2.17
N VAL A 67 9.34 -3.76 -2.89
CA VAL A 67 9.40 -5.21 -2.68
C VAL A 67 10.06 -5.48 -1.35
N VAL A 68 9.44 -6.35 -0.56
CA VAL A 68 9.93 -6.71 0.77
C VAL A 68 9.90 -8.22 0.95
N GLU A 69 10.95 -8.75 1.55
CA GLU A 69 11.05 -10.19 1.82
C GLU A 69 10.50 -10.54 3.21
N ARG A 70 10.59 -9.61 4.17
CA ARG A 70 10.22 -9.82 5.57
C ARG A 70 8.96 -9.06 5.95
N VAL A 71 8.23 -9.64 6.91
CA VAL A 71 7.10 -8.98 7.58
C VAL A 71 7.63 -7.81 8.40
N SER A 72 6.91 -6.68 8.40
CA SER A 72 7.22 -5.51 9.23
C SER A 72 5.94 -4.93 9.85
N LEU A 73 6.07 -3.86 10.66
CA LEU A 73 4.92 -3.14 11.21
C LEU A 73 3.99 -2.58 10.12
N VAL A 74 4.52 -2.29 8.92
CA VAL A 74 3.72 -1.85 7.76
C VAL A 74 2.70 -2.92 7.36
N CYS A 75 2.97 -4.20 7.62
CA CYS A 75 2.03 -5.29 7.38
C CYS A 75 0.76 -5.20 8.23
N LYS A 76 0.79 -4.48 9.35
CA LYS A 76 -0.37 -4.29 10.23
C LYS A 76 -1.28 -3.15 9.78
N VAL A 77 -0.82 -2.29 8.87
CA VAL A 77 -1.60 -1.14 8.39
C VAL A 77 -2.38 -1.54 7.13
N PRO A 78 -3.73 -1.52 7.16
CA PRO A 78 -4.54 -1.83 5.99
C PRO A 78 -4.15 -0.97 4.78
N GLY A 79 -4.20 -1.56 3.58
CA GLY A 79 -3.85 -0.89 2.32
C GLY A 79 -2.35 -0.62 2.11
N ARG A 80 -1.51 -0.60 3.16
CA ARG A 80 -0.06 -0.38 3.02
C ARG A 80 0.73 -1.65 2.71
N CYS A 81 0.14 -2.81 2.92
CA CYS A 81 0.75 -4.10 2.62
C CYS A 81 -0.11 -4.84 1.61
N HIS A 82 0.53 -5.32 0.54
CA HIS A 82 -0.13 -6.15 -0.46
C HIS A 82 0.67 -7.42 -0.69
N ARG A 83 -0.01 -8.57 -0.59
CA ARG A 83 0.53 -9.88 -0.96
C ARG A 83 -0.20 -10.34 -2.20
N VAL A 84 0.53 -10.43 -3.31
CA VAL A 84 -0.03 -10.97 -4.54
C VAL A 84 0.10 -12.50 -4.49
N GLY A 85 -1.02 -13.22 -4.45
CA GLY A 85 -1.05 -14.68 -4.59
C GLY A 85 -1.38 -15.07 -6.03
N ILE A 86 -0.70 -16.08 -6.58
CA ILE A 86 -1.05 -16.67 -7.87
C ILE A 86 -2.13 -17.72 -7.64
N PHE A 87 -3.31 -17.55 -8.23
CA PHE A 87 -4.13 -18.70 -8.60
C PHE A 87 -3.59 -19.18 -9.94
N GLN A 88 -2.91 -20.34 -9.97
CA GLN A 88 -2.55 -20.97 -11.24
C GLN A 88 -3.87 -21.28 -11.96
N LYS A 89 -4.20 -20.50 -12.98
CA LYS A 89 -5.28 -20.86 -13.90
C LYS A 89 -4.77 -22.09 -14.65
N ALA A 90 -5.27 -23.27 -14.29
CA ALA A 90 -4.91 -24.52 -14.93
C ALA A 90 -5.06 -24.35 -16.44
N VAL A 91 -3.95 -24.41 -17.18
CA VAL A 91 -3.98 -24.50 -18.63
C VAL A 91 -4.43 -25.92 -18.91
N VAL A 92 -5.72 -26.11 -19.22
CA VAL A 92 -6.23 -27.36 -19.77
C VAL A 92 -5.61 -27.49 -21.16
N GLN A 93 -4.50 -28.23 -21.26
CA GLN A 93 -4.00 -28.69 -22.55
C GLN A 93 -5.03 -29.65 -23.13
N ALA A 94 -5.91 -29.13 -23.99
CA ALA A 94 -6.72 -29.98 -24.84
C ALA A 94 -5.78 -30.65 -25.85
N SER A 95 -5.48 -31.92 -25.61
CA SER A 95 -4.80 -32.77 -26.59
C SER A 95 -5.72 -32.95 -27.80
N VAL A 96 -5.44 -32.22 -28.88
CA VAL A 96 -6.10 -32.43 -30.17
C VAL A 96 -5.51 -33.71 -30.78
N THR A 97 -6.17 -34.84 -30.55
CA THR A 97 -5.95 -36.04 -31.36
C THR A 97 -6.42 -35.78 -32.78
N ARG A 98 -5.50 -35.58 -33.71
CA ARG A 98 -5.80 -35.73 -35.15
C ARG A 98 -6.15 -37.21 -35.37
N ARG A 99 -7.33 -37.46 -35.94
CA ARG A 99 -7.64 -38.74 -36.58
C ARG A 99 -7.26 -38.62 -38.04
N ASP A 100 -6.53 -39.62 -38.51
CA ASP A 100 -6.13 -39.81 -39.90
C ASP A 100 -7.33 -40.05 -40.83
#